data_AF-A0A951DLL6-F1
#
_entry.id   AF-A0A951DLL6-F1
#
_cell.length_a   1.000
_cell.length_b   1.000
_cell.length_c   1.000
_cell.angle_alpha   90.00
_cell.angle_beta   90.00
_cell.angle_gamma   90.00
#
_symmetry.space_group_name_H-M   'P 1'
#
loop_
_entity.id
_entity.type
_entity.pdbx_description
1 polymer ?
#
loop_
_entity_poly.entity_id
_entity_poly.type
_entity_poly.pdbx_seq_one_letter_code
_entity_poly.pdbx_strand_id
1 'polypeptide(L)'
;MRLHGRVVRSGEPVEGAYVQLLGPSGDFTAEVRTDETGRFVFYPVPGDWVLKLFLPGGYVLEQAVSLSEGQTMSVQLVGENARARGEPPPSR
;
A
#
# COMPACT_ATOMS: atom_id res chain seq x y z
N MET A 1 -17.55 -0.64 5.48
CA MET A 1 -16.64 0.47 5.92
C MET A 1 -16.06 1.12 4.69
N ARG A 2 -15.26 2.19 4.86
CA ARG A 2 -14.55 2.81 3.75
C ARG A 2 -13.07 2.94 4.08
N LEU A 3 -12.24 2.19 3.38
CA LEU A 3 -10.79 2.31 3.43
C LEU A 3 -10.33 3.01 2.16
N HIS A 4 -9.79 4.21 2.27
CA HIS A 4 -9.22 4.91 1.13
C HIS A 4 -7.81 5.32 1.43
N GLY A 5 -7.04 5.58 0.39
CA GLY A 5 -5.69 6.06 0.58
C GLY A 5 -5.11 6.73 -0.63
N ARG A 6 -3.88 7.21 -0.45
CA ARG A 6 -3.07 7.82 -1.50
C ARG A 6 -1.68 7.22 -1.49
N VAL A 7 -1.20 6.84 -2.68
CA VAL A 7 0.15 6.34 -2.90
C VAL A 7 1.01 7.50 -3.41
N VAL A 8 2.15 7.69 -2.76
CA VAL A 8 3.15 8.70 -3.16
C VAL A 8 4.55 8.08 -3.21
N ARG A 9 5.40 8.60 -4.11
CA ARG A 9 6.83 8.27 -4.22
C ARG A 9 7.61 9.55 -4.46
N SER A 10 8.63 9.78 -3.65
CA SER A 10 9.44 11.02 -3.71
C SER A 10 8.60 12.31 -3.68
N GLY A 11 7.46 12.30 -3.00
CA GLY A 11 6.54 13.45 -2.91
C GLY A 11 5.50 13.54 -4.04
N GLU A 12 5.60 12.72 -5.09
CA GLU A 12 4.68 12.72 -6.23
C GLU A 12 3.65 11.58 -6.13
N PRO A 13 2.41 11.78 -6.62
CA PRO A 13 1.43 10.70 -6.70
C PRO A 13 1.90 9.60 -7.65
N VAL A 14 1.61 8.34 -7.30
CA VAL A 14 1.87 7.21 -8.19
C VAL A 14 0.57 6.75 -8.82
N GLU A 15 0.40 6.99 -10.11
CA GLU A 15 -0.68 6.42 -10.91
C GLU A 15 -0.40 4.95 -11.26
N GLY A 16 -1.46 4.13 -11.33
CA GLY A 16 -1.37 2.77 -11.84
C GLY A 16 -0.67 1.77 -10.92
N ALA A 17 -0.28 2.18 -9.70
CA ALA A 17 0.15 1.23 -8.67
C ALA A 17 -1.00 0.29 -8.31
N TYR A 18 -0.68 -0.98 -8.11
CA TYR A 18 -1.64 -2.00 -7.69
C TYR A 18 -1.69 -2.06 -6.18
N VAL A 19 -2.89 -1.99 -5.63
CA VAL A 19 -3.12 -2.18 -4.20
C VAL A 19 -3.99 -3.42 -4.06
N GLN A 20 -3.49 -4.42 -3.36
CA GLN A 20 -4.22 -5.62 -2.99
C GLN A 20 -4.70 -5.50 -1.55
N LEU A 21 -5.93 -5.93 -1.31
CA LEU A 21 -6.48 -6.13 0.02
C LEU A 21 -6.43 -7.62 0.34
N LEU A 22 -5.68 -7.98 1.37
CA LEU A 22 -5.53 -9.34 1.85
C LEU A 22 -6.22 -9.49 3.20
N GLY A 23 -6.86 -10.64 3.41
CA GLY A 23 -7.37 -11.05 4.71
C GLY A 23 -6.25 -11.33 5.71
N PRO A 24 -6.59 -11.59 6.99
CA PRO A 24 -5.62 -11.78 8.07
C PRO A 24 -4.69 -12.99 7.88
N SER A 25 -5.12 -14.00 7.12
CA SER A 25 -4.33 -15.17 6.73
C SER A 25 -3.46 -14.95 5.48
N GLY A 26 -3.48 -13.74 4.89
CA GLY A 26 -2.79 -13.42 3.65
C GLY A 26 -3.57 -13.76 2.38
N ASP A 27 -4.80 -14.26 2.51
CA ASP A 27 -5.64 -14.61 1.36
C ASP A 27 -6.07 -13.37 0.58
N PHE A 28 -5.95 -13.47 -0.74
CA PHE A 28 -6.39 -12.41 -1.65
C PHE A 28 -7.91 -12.18 -1.55
N THR A 29 -8.30 -10.93 -1.35
CA THR A 29 -9.72 -10.54 -1.29
C THR A 29 -10.11 -9.62 -2.45
N ALA A 30 -9.31 -8.60 -2.74
CA ALA A 30 -9.59 -7.63 -3.80
C ALA A 30 -8.32 -6.92 -4.29
N GLU A 31 -8.41 -6.30 -5.47
CA GLU A 31 -7.36 -5.46 -6.03
C GLU A 31 -7.97 -4.22 -6.70
N VAL A 32 -7.27 -3.09 -6.58
CA VAL A 32 -7.57 -1.86 -7.31
C VAL A 32 -6.28 -1.26 -7.85
N ARG A 33 -6.39 -0.42 -8.87
CA ARG A 33 -5.32 0.46 -9.31
C ARG A 33 -5.55 1.87 -8.79
N THR A 34 -4.45 2.54 -8.50
CA THR A 34 -4.47 3.97 -8.18
C THR A 34 -4.78 4.81 -9.41
N ASP A 35 -5.56 5.89 -9.21
CA ASP A 35 -5.84 6.89 -10.25
C ASP A 35 -4.66 7.85 -10.49
N GLU A 36 -4.81 8.81 -11.41
CA GLU A 36 -3.81 9.85 -11.74
C GLU A 36 -3.35 10.68 -10.52
N THR A 37 -4.15 10.71 -9.45
CA THR A 37 -3.84 11.42 -8.21
C THR A 37 -3.24 10.52 -7.13
N GLY A 38 -3.01 9.24 -7.47
CA GLY A 38 -2.49 8.19 -6.61
C GLY A 38 -3.53 7.60 -5.66
N ARG A 39 -4.83 7.86 -5.86
CA ARG A 39 -5.87 7.46 -4.89
C ARG A 39 -6.45 6.09 -5.18
N PHE A 40 -6.85 5.40 -4.12
CA PHE A 40 -7.55 4.12 -4.16
C PHE A 40 -8.61 4.03 -3.06
N VAL A 41 -9.57 3.11 -3.22
CA VAL A 41 -10.62 2.85 -2.22
C VAL A 41 -11.06 1.39 -2.20
N PHE A 42 -11.33 0.87 -1.01
CA PHE A 42 -11.96 -0.41 -0.73
C PHE A 42 -13.15 -0.22 0.22
N TYR A 43 -14.07 -1.18 0.20
CA TYR A 43 -15.24 -1.24 1.08
C TYR A 43 -15.30 -2.57 1.85
N PRO A 44 -14.35 -2.84 2.76
CA PRO A 44 -14.31 -4.10 3.48
C PRO A 44 -15.39 -4.19 4.58
N VAL A 45 -15.56 -5.42 5.11
CA VAL A 45 -16.28 -5.74 6.35
C VAL A 45 -15.38 -5.50 7.59
N PRO A 46 -15.90 -5.49 8.83
CA PRO A 46 -15.08 -5.16 10.00
C PRO A 46 -14.04 -6.27 10.21
N GLY A 47 -12.83 -5.88 10.61
CA GLY A 47 -11.74 -6.83 10.83
C GLY A 47 -10.37 -6.28 10.46
N ASP A 48 -9.40 -7.19 10.53
CA ASP A 48 -8.00 -6.94 10.21
C ASP A 48 -7.71 -7.25 8.74
N TRP A 49 -6.93 -6.38 8.13
CA TRP A 49 -6.59 -6.45 6.72
C TRP A 49 -5.12 -6.08 6.50
N VAL A 50 -4.55 -6.56 5.40
CA VAL A 50 -3.25 -6.12 4.91
C VAL A 50 -3.43 -5.46 3.55
N LEU A 51 -2.96 -4.23 3.41
CA LEU A 51 -2.77 -3.58 2.13
C LEU A 51 -1.40 -3.97 1.58
N LYS A 52 -1.37 -4.66 0.44
CA LYS A 52 -0.14 -4.99 -0.28
C LYS A 52 -0.04 -4.15 -1.55
N LEU A 53 0.94 -3.25 -1.56
CA LEU A 53 1.17 -2.29 -2.64
C LEU A 53 2.27 -2.81 -3.56
N PHE A 54 2.00 -2.85 -4.85
CA PHE A 54 3.01 -3.10 -5.89
C PHE A 54 3.21 -1.82 -6.69
N LEU A 55 4.42 -1.26 -6.59
CA LEU A 55 4.79 -0.06 -7.32
C LEU A 55 5.45 -0.40 -8.65
N PRO A 56 5.31 0.48 -9.66
CA PRO A 56 6.14 0.42 -10.86
C PRO A 56 7.64 0.40 -10.48
N GLY A 57 8.37 -0.58 -11.02
CA GLY A 57 9.78 -0.80 -10.69
C GLY A 57 10.05 -1.88 -9.64
N GLY A 58 9.03 -2.63 -9.21
CA GLY A 58 9.21 -3.89 -8.45
C GLY A 58 9.29 -3.73 -6.93
N TYR A 59 8.91 -2.57 -6.38
CA TYR A 59 8.84 -2.37 -4.94
C TYR A 59 7.51 -2.89 -4.40
N VAL A 60 7.58 -3.62 -3.28
CA VAL A 60 6.42 -4.15 -2.56
C VAL A 60 6.42 -3.59 -1.15
N LEU A 61 5.27 -3.08 -0.71
CA LEU A 61 5.05 -2.62 0.66
C LEU A 61 3.80 -3.28 1.22
N GLU A 62 3.82 -3.65 2.49
CA GLU A 62 2.67 -4.17 3.22
C GLU A 62 2.33 -3.26 4.40
N GLN A 63 1.05 -2.97 4.58
CA GLN A 63 0.54 -2.16 5.68
C GLN A 63 -0.66 -2.86 6.30
N ALA A 64 -0.52 -3.30 7.54
CA ALA A 64 -1.63 -3.82 8.32
C ALA A 64 -2.57 -2.68 8.75
N VAL A 65 -3.87 -2.95 8.71
CA VAL A 65 -4.93 -2.02 9.10
C VAL A 65 -6.06 -2.78 9.78
N SER A 66 -6.71 -2.15 10.77
CA SER A 66 -7.86 -2.73 11.47
C SER A 66 -9.05 -1.78 11.30
N LEU A 67 -10.18 -2.32 10.87
CA LEU A 67 -11.40 -1.55 10.63
C LEU A 67 -12.54 -2.00 11.55
N SER A 68 -13.08 -1.07 12.33
CA SER A 68 -14.29 -1.26 13.12
C SER A 68 -15.55 -0.93 12.32
N GLU A 69 -16.71 -1.41 12.78
CA GLU A 69 -17.99 -1.14 12.12
C GLU A 69 -18.25 0.37 11.94
N GLY A 70 -18.72 0.76 10.75
CA GLY A 70 -18.95 2.17 10.40
C GLY A 70 -17.70 3.02 10.16
N GLN A 71 -16.48 2.51 10.42
CA GLN A 71 -15.24 3.28 10.27
C GLN A 71 -14.98 3.71 8.82
N THR A 72 -14.54 4.97 8.68
CA THR A 72 -13.85 5.45 7.48
C THR A 72 -12.39 5.70 7.85
N MET A 73 -11.47 5.06 7.13
CA MET A 73 -10.04 5.21 7.36
C MET A 73 -9.36 5.74 6.10
N SER A 74 -8.43 6.67 6.31
CA SER A 74 -7.54 7.22 5.28
C SER A 74 -6.12 6.76 5.57
N VAL A 75 -5.40 6.27 4.56
CA VAL A 75 -3.98 5.90 4.66
C VAL A 75 -3.15 6.62 3.60
N GLN A 76 -1.92 6.98 3.95
CA GLN A 76 -0.92 7.41 2.97
C GLN A 76 0.16 6.34 2.88
N LEU A 77 0.33 5.76 1.70
CA LEU A 77 1.37 4.77 1.43
C LEU A 77 2.53 5.46 0.73
N VAL A 78 3.72 5.40 1.35
CA VAL A 78 4.93 6.02 0.80
C VAL A 78 5.81 4.92 0.22
N GLY A 79 5.94 4.92 -1.10
CA GLY A 79 6.98 4.16 -1.78
C GLY A 79 8.33 4.81 -1.54
N GLU A 80 9.06 4.39 -0.52
CA GLU A 80 10.46 4.76 -0.42
C GLU A 80 11.24 4.05 -1.53
N ASN A 81 12.18 4.75 -2.17
CA ASN A 81 13.23 4.04 -2.88
C ASN A 81 13.92 3.17 -1.83
N ALA A 82 13.96 1.84 -2.02
CA ALA A 82 14.98 1.06 -1.33
C ALA A 82 16.27 1.83 -1.59
N ARG A 83 16.90 2.36 -0.53
CA ARG A 83 18.27 2.86 -0.65
C ARG A 83 18.98 1.76 -1.41
N ALA A 84 19.51 2.07 -2.60
CA ALA A 84 20.41 1.17 -3.26
C ALA A 84 21.36 0.70 -2.16
N ARG A 85 21.46 -0.62 -1.94
CA ARG A 85 22.40 -1.21 -0.99
C ARG A 85 23.79 -0.78 -1.45
N GLY A 86 24.21 0.39 -1.01
CA GLY A 86 25.51 1.00 -1.20
C GLY A 86 26.18 1.03 0.15
N GLU A 87 26.22 -0.13 0.80
CA GLU A 87 27.21 -0.35 1.84
C GLU A 87 28.46 -0.79 1.09
N PRO A 88 29.52 0.03 1.01
CA PRO A 88 30.77 -0.45 0.44
C PRO A 88 31.24 -1.66 1.27
N PRO A 89 31.84 -2.69 0.64
CA PRO A 89 32.39 -3.81 1.38
C PRO A 89 33.36 -3.28 2.44
N PRO A 90 33.38 -3.87 3.65
CA PRO A 90 34.29 -3.42 4.69
C PRO A 90 35.72 -3.44 4.15
N SER A 91 36.41 -2.31 4.31
CA SER A 91 37.81 -2.17 3.93
C SER A 91 38.63 -3.23 4.65
N ARG A 92 39.38 -4.00 3.85
CA ARG A 92 40.33 -5.07 4.17
C ARG A 92 40.85 -5.14 5.61
#